data_AF-A0AA47P0I0-F1
#
_entry.id   AF-A0AA47P0I0-F1
#
_cell.length_a   1.000
_cell.length_b   1.000
_cell.length_c   1.000
_cell.angle_alpha   90.00
_cell.angle_beta   90.00
_cell.angle_gamma   90.00
#
_symmetry.space_group_name_H-M   'P 1'
#
loop_
_entity.id
_entity.type
_entity.pdbx_description
1 polymer ?
#
loop_
_entity_poly.entity_id
_entity_poly.type
_entity_poly.pdbx_seq_one_letter_code
_entity_poly.pdbx_strand_id
1 'polypeptide(L)'
;MQKWCLQTSWSAETAVCRTYLIMGVNHPKKKTRRVVFSCRARFKGTSLNCQLLQGPDLTNSLLCVLTRFRQESVALMTDDQAIFHQVRVSEKHVDFLRCLWGASGPQ
;
A
#
# COMPACT_ATOMS: atom_id res chain seq x y z
N MET A 1 9.77 -8.03 7.62
CA MET A 1 10.55 -8.29 6.39
C MET A 1 10.46 -9.77 6.06
N GLN A 2 9.66 -10.18 5.09
CA GLN A 2 9.67 -11.56 4.60
C GLN A 2 9.76 -11.58 3.08
N LYS A 3 10.58 -12.51 2.62
CA LYS A 3 11.12 -12.70 1.28
C LYS A 3 9.98 -12.87 0.27
N TRP A 4 9.92 -11.99 -0.72
CA TRP A 4 9.23 -12.25 -1.98
C TRP A 4 10.09 -13.23 -2.78
N CYS A 5 9.81 -14.53 -2.65
CA CYS A 5 10.43 -15.58 -3.47
C CYS A 5 9.47 -15.99 -4.59
N LEU A 6 9.79 -15.55 -5.81
CA LEU A 6 9.83 -16.29 -7.06
C LEU A 6 8.75 -17.39 -7.27
N GLN A 7 7.83 -17.15 -8.22
CA GLN A 7 7.62 -18.13 -9.30
C GLN A 7 7.19 -17.41 -10.58
N THR A 8 7.81 -17.84 -11.67
CA THR A 8 7.76 -17.38 -13.05
C THR A 8 6.55 -17.91 -13.81
N SER A 9 5.71 -17.01 -14.33
CA SER A 9 5.12 -17.05 -15.68
C SER A 9 4.19 -15.83 -15.86
N TRP A 10 4.74 -14.70 -16.28
CA TRP A 10 3.92 -13.56 -16.71
C TRP A 10 3.82 -13.60 -18.23
N SER A 11 2.64 -13.98 -18.74
CA SER A 11 2.23 -13.70 -20.12
C SER A 11 2.28 -12.18 -20.35
N ALA A 12 2.74 -11.78 -21.53
CA ALA A 12 3.08 -10.40 -21.92
C ALA A 12 1.88 -9.42 -22.04
N GLU A 13 0.76 -9.67 -21.35
CA GLU A 13 -0.50 -8.91 -21.47
C GLU A 13 -0.82 -8.00 -20.28
N THR A 14 0.05 -7.86 -19.28
CA THR A 14 -0.21 -7.01 -18.09
C THR A 14 0.08 -5.53 -18.27
N ALA A 15 -0.21 -4.96 -19.44
CA ALA A 15 0.02 -3.54 -19.71
C ALA A 15 -1.08 -2.59 -19.16
N VAL A 16 -2.10 -3.12 -18.48
CA VAL A 16 -3.42 -2.45 -18.41
C VAL A 16 -3.64 -1.57 -17.17
N CYS A 17 -2.88 -1.69 -16.09
CA CYS A 17 -3.05 -0.83 -14.90
C CYS A 17 -1.76 -0.04 -14.57
N ARG A 18 -1.34 0.84 -15.48
CA ARG A 18 -0.07 1.58 -15.34
C ARG A 18 -0.16 2.91 -14.58
N THR A 19 -1.33 3.31 -14.11
CA THR A 19 -1.53 4.65 -13.52
C THR A 19 -2.38 4.61 -12.26
N TYR A 20 -1.82 5.03 -11.13
CA TYR A 20 -2.63 5.46 -9.97
C TYR A 20 -3.22 6.83 -10.27
N LEU A 21 -4.49 6.99 -9.89
CA LEU A 21 -5.07 8.31 -9.72
C LEU A 21 -4.55 8.90 -8.40
N ILE A 22 -3.99 10.11 -8.49
CA ILE A 22 -3.57 10.92 -7.36
C ILE A 22 -4.79 11.74 -6.92
N MET A 23 -5.27 11.52 -5.70
CA MET A 23 -6.38 12.29 -5.13
C MET A 23 -5.91 13.12 -3.95
N GLY A 24 -6.28 14.40 -3.93
CA GLY A 24 -6.05 15.28 -2.79
C GLY A 24 -7.18 15.14 -1.77
N VAL A 25 -6.90 14.53 -0.62
CA VAL A 25 -7.86 14.40 0.48
C VAL A 25 -7.54 15.42 1.56
N ASN A 26 -8.52 16.25 1.92
CA ASN A 26 -8.35 17.24 2.99
C ASN A 26 -8.56 16.59 4.35
N HIS A 27 -7.64 16.81 5.28
CA HIS A 27 -7.77 16.30 6.64
C HIS A 27 -8.63 17.25 7.49
N PRO A 28 -9.84 16.85 7.96
CA PRO A 28 -10.80 17.76 8.58
C PRO A 28 -10.26 18.46 9.82
N LYS A 29 -9.42 17.79 10.62
CA LYS A 29 -8.85 18.34 11.86
C LYS A 29 -7.52 19.10 11.69
N LYS A 30 -6.74 18.79 10.64
CA LYS A 30 -5.36 19.29 10.51
C LYS A 30 -5.24 20.40 9.46
N LYS A 31 -6.31 20.69 8.72
CA LYS A 31 -6.35 21.66 7.60
C LYS A 31 -5.22 21.47 6.58
N THR A 32 -4.67 20.26 6.50
CA THR A 32 -3.64 19.88 5.53
C THR A 32 -4.22 18.99 4.44
N ARG A 33 -3.75 19.17 3.21
CA ARG A 33 -4.07 18.31 2.07
C ARG A 33 -3.11 17.13 2.06
N ARG A 34 -3.65 15.92 1.97
CA ARG A 34 -2.88 14.68 1.83
C ARG A 34 -3.05 14.13 0.43
N VAL A 35 -1.96 13.65 -0.14
CA VAL A 35 -1.97 12.94 -1.41
C VAL A 35 -2.28 11.46 -1.13
N VAL A 36 -3.33 10.95 -1.77
CA VAL A 36 -3.74 9.54 -1.67
C VAL A 36 -3.61 8.89 -3.03
N PHE A 37 -2.89 7.76 -3.07
CA PHE A 37 -2.76 6.93 -4.26
C PHE A 37 -3.92 5.94 -4.31
N SER A 38 -4.81 6.07 -5.29
CA SER A 38 -5.93 5.14 -5.46
C SER A 38 -5.54 3.96 -6.35
N CYS A 39 -5.28 2.82 -5.75
CA CYS A 39 -4.99 1.55 -6.44
C CYS A 39 -6.27 0.81 -6.89
N ARG A 40 -7.45 1.36 -6.57
CA ARG A 40 -8.76 0.75 -6.84
C ARG A 40 -9.36 1.18 -8.18
N ALA A 41 -8.81 2.22 -8.80
CA ALA A 41 -9.28 2.70 -10.10
C ALA A 41 -9.29 1.55 -11.12
N ARG A 42 -10.45 1.34 -11.75
CA ARG A 42 -10.63 0.27 -12.74
C ARG A 42 -10.38 0.83 -14.14
N PHE A 43 -9.59 0.12 -14.93
CA PHE A 43 -9.42 0.36 -16.35
C PHE A 43 -9.59 -0.97 -17.08
N LYS A 44 -10.40 -0.98 -18.15
CA LYS A 44 -10.79 -2.20 -18.89
C LYS A 44 -11.25 -3.35 -17.97
N GLY A 45 -12.02 -3.03 -16.93
CA GLY A 45 -12.60 -4.02 -16.01
C GLY A 45 -11.66 -4.57 -14.91
N THR A 46 -10.37 -4.21 -14.91
CA THR A 46 -9.40 -4.62 -13.88
C THR A 46 -8.85 -3.42 -13.13
N SER A 47 -8.32 -3.62 -11.92
CA SER A 47 -7.56 -2.61 -11.16
C SER A 47 -6.25 -3.21 -10.66
N LEU A 48 -5.33 -2.37 -10.17
CA LEU A 48 -4.07 -2.86 -9.62
C LEU A 48 -4.32 -3.81 -8.43
N ASN A 49 -5.23 -3.46 -7.52
CA ASN A 49 -5.56 -4.32 -6.39
C ASN A 49 -6.11 -5.69 -6.81
N CYS A 50 -6.75 -5.80 -7.99
CA CYS A 50 -7.23 -7.08 -8.52
C CYS A 50 -6.10 -7.96 -9.10
N GLN A 51 -4.96 -7.37 -9.46
CA GLN A 51 -3.82 -8.08 -10.05
C GLN A 51 -2.76 -8.45 -9.00
N LEU A 52 -2.83 -7.87 -7.80
CA LEU A 52 -1.93 -8.20 -6.70
C LEU A 52 -2.28 -9.56 -6.10
N LEU A 53 -1.27 -10.42 -5.96
CA LEU A 53 -1.40 -11.66 -5.22
C LEU A 53 -1.52 -11.35 -3.73
N GLN A 54 -2.52 -11.96 -3.08
CA GLN A 54 -2.71 -11.83 -1.65
C GLN A 54 -1.64 -12.63 -0.91
N GLY A 55 -0.86 -11.95 -0.06
CA GLY A 55 0.07 -12.60 0.85
C GLY A 55 -0.63 -13.09 2.13
N PRO A 56 0.02 -13.97 2.90
CA PRO A 56 -0.45 -14.34 4.22
C PRO A 56 -0.48 -13.12 5.16
N ASP A 57 -1.44 -13.10 6.09
CA ASP A 57 -1.48 -12.07 7.13
C ASP A 57 -0.36 -12.32 8.15
N LEU A 58 0.60 -11.41 8.19
CA LEU A 58 1.74 -11.43 9.11
C LEU A 58 1.55 -10.48 10.29
N THR A 59 0.40 -9.81 10.38
CA THR A 59 0.10 -8.92 11.50
C THR A 59 -0.26 -9.74 12.73
N ASN A 60 0.30 -9.36 13.88
CA ASN A 60 -0.07 -9.99 15.13
C ASN A 60 -1.53 -9.63 15.45
N SER A 61 -2.32 -10.63 15.90
CA SER A 61 -3.67 -10.38 16.39
C SER A 61 -3.65 -9.30 17.47
N LEU A 62 -4.50 -8.28 17.32
CA LEU A 62 -4.62 -7.18 18.28
C LEU A 62 -4.92 -7.69 19.68
N LEU A 63 -5.75 -8.75 19.79
CA LEU A 63 -6.05 -9.40 21.07
C LEU A 63 -4.76 -9.93 21.72
N CYS A 64 -3.94 -10.66 20.95
CA CYS A 64 -2.69 -11.23 21.44
C CYS A 64 -1.71 -10.15 21.89
N VAL A 65 -1.62 -9.04 21.13
CA VAL A 65 -0.81 -7.88 21.50
C VAL A 65 -1.30 -7.31 22.84
N LEU A 66 -2.58 -6.97 22.95
CA LEU A 66 -3.14 -6.37 24.17
C LEU A 66 -3.02 -7.28 25.40
N THR A 67 -3.13 -8.60 25.24
CA THR A 67 -2.90 -9.56 26.33
C THR A 67 -1.46 -9.53 26.82
N ARG A 68 -0.47 -9.50 25.91
CA ARG A 68 0.96 -9.43 26.28
C ARG A 68 1.33 -8.12 26.97
N PHE A 69 0.75 -7.01 26.53
CA PHE A 69 0.94 -5.70 27.18
C PHE A 69 0.46 -5.67 28.65
N ARG A 70 -0.37 -6.63 29.07
CA ARG A 70 -0.86 -6.75 30.45
C ARG A 70 -0.08 -7.76 31.30
N GLN A 71 0.80 -8.56 30.70
CA GLN A 71 1.54 -9.61 31.42
C GLN A 71 2.67 -9.01 32.27
N GLU A 72 3.29 -7.94 31.80
CA GLU A 72 4.42 -7.29 32.46
C GLU A 72 4.04 -5.92 33.02
N SER A 73 4.78 -5.46 34.02
CA SER A 73 4.55 -4.17 34.69
C SER A 73 4.97 -2.95 33.84
N VAL A 74 5.82 -3.16 32.84
CA VAL A 74 6.37 -2.11 31.97
C VAL A 74 6.18 -2.50 30.51
N ALA A 75 5.65 -1.58 29.71
CA ALA A 75 5.47 -1.75 28.27
C ALA A 75 6.18 -0.64 27.49
N LEU A 76 6.81 -0.99 26.38
CA LEU A 76 7.46 -0.06 25.45
C LEU A 76 6.60 0.07 24.19
N MET A 77 6.41 1.30 23.73
CA MET A 77 5.69 1.63 22.52
C MET A 77 6.53 2.61 21.69
N THR A 78 6.62 2.34 20.39
CA THR A 78 7.27 3.21 19.42
C THR A 78 6.34 3.40 18.22
N ASP A 79 6.38 4.58 17.60
CA ASP A 79 5.66 4.88 16.37
C ASP A 79 6.67 5.12 15.25
N ASP A 80 6.63 4.24 14.25
CA ASP A 80 7.51 4.35 13.10
C ASP A 80 6.87 5.25 12.05
N GLN A 81 7.51 6.38 11.78
CA GLN A 81 7.01 7.30 10.76
C GLN A 81 7.18 6.68 9.36
N ALA A 82 6.09 6.71 8.60
CA ALA A 82 6.10 6.39 7.18
C ALA A 82 6.63 4.98 6.84
N ILE A 83 6.23 3.95 7.60
CA ILE A 83 6.70 2.56 7.44
C ILE A 83 6.70 2.04 6.00
N PHE A 84 5.70 2.40 5.19
CA PHE A 84 5.61 1.95 3.79
C PHE A 84 6.68 2.57 2.89
N HIS A 85 7.19 3.75 3.23
CA HIS A 85 8.27 4.42 2.51
C HIS A 85 9.65 3.86 2.85
N GLN A 86 9.77 3.09 3.93
CA GLN A 86 11.02 2.45 4.34
C GLN A 86 11.27 1.12 3.60
N VAL A 87 10.25 0.59 2.90
CA VAL A 87 10.36 -0.67 2.15
C VAL A 87 10.80 -0.39 0.71
N ARG A 88 11.96 -0.92 0.32
CA ARG A 88 12.45 -0.82 -1.06
C ARG A 88 11.67 -1.75 -1.98
N VAL A 89 11.23 -1.21 -3.11
CA VAL A 89 10.52 -1.96 -4.16
C VAL A 89 11.54 -2.49 -5.16
N SER A 90 11.34 -3.73 -5.62
CA SER A 90 12.19 -4.32 -6.67
C SER A 90 12.09 -3.51 -7.96
N GLU A 91 13.22 -3.31 -8.65
CA GLU A 91 13.30 -2.52 -9.89
C GLU A 91 12.30 -2.97 -10.96
N LYS A 92 12.05 -4.28 -11.04
CA LYS A 92 11.05 -4.87 -11.95
C LYS A 92 9.62 -4.39 -11.71
N HIS A 93 9.33 -3.87 -10.52
CA HIS A 93 7.99 -3.48 -10.09
C HIS A 93 7.83 -1.97 -9.85
N VAL A 94 8.90 -1.17 -9.92
CA VAL A 94 8.85 0.28 -9.71
C VAL A 94 7.91 0.96 -10.71
N ASP A 95 7.85 0.46 -11.94
CA ASP A 95 7.01 1.02 -12.99
C ASP A 95 5.51 0.87 -12.71
N PHE A 96 5.12 -0.12 -11.90
CA PHE A 96 3.74 -0.24 -11.46
C PHE A 96 3.34 0.83 -10.46
N LEU A 97 4.29 1.53 -9.81
CA LEU A 97 4.09 2.59 -8.81
C LEU A 97 3.97 4.01 -9.43
N ARG A 98 4.03 4.13 -10.76
CA ARG A 98 3.92 5.40 -11.48
C ARG A 98 2.50 5.97 -11.41
N CYS A 99 2.39 7.26 -11.12
CA CYS A 99 1.13 7.96 -10.96
C CYS A 99 1.00 9.11 -11.96
N LEU A 100 -0.23 9.42 -12.36
CA LEU A 100 -0.49 10.55 -13.25
C LEU A 100 -0.60 11.84 -12.44
N TRP A 101 0.27 12.82 -12.73
CA TRP A 101 0.26 14.15 -12.12
C TRP A 101 -0.34 15.17 -13.11
N GLY A 102 -1.53 15.70 -12.81
CA GLY A 102 -2.24 16.63 -13.71
C GLY A 102 -3.49 17.26 -13.07
N ALA A 103 -3.92 18.41 -13.57
CA ALA A 103 -4.79 19.39 -12.90
C ALA A 103 -6.28 19.01 -12.71
N SER A 104 -6.71 17.80 -13.04
CA SER A 104 -8.09 17.36 -12.77
C SER A 104 -8.13 15.86 -12.45
N GLY A 105 -8.29 15.54 -11.17
CA GLY A 105 -8.94 14.29 -10.80
C GLY A 105 -10.43 14.38 -11.15
N PRO A 106 -11.14 13.25 -11.33
CA PRO A 106 -12.58 13.27 -11.56
C PRO A 106 -13.27 14.00 -10.41
N GLN A 107 -14.17 14.93 -10.77
CA GLN A 107 -15.04 15.66 -9.85
C GLN A 107 -16.04 14.71 -9.18
#